data_AF-A0A412BKZ7-F1
#
_entry.id   AF-A0A412BKZ7-F1
#
_cell.length_a   1.000
_cell.length_b   1.000
_cell.length_c   1.000
_cell.angle_alpha   90.00
_cell.angle_beta   90.00
_cell.angle_gamma   90.00
#
_symmetry.space_group_name_H-M   'P 1'
#
loop_
_entity.id
_entity.type
_entity.pdbx_description
1 polymer ?
#
loop_
_entity_poly.entity_id
_entity_poly.type
_entity_poly.pdbx_seq_one_letter_code
_entity_poly.pdbx_strand_id
1 'polypeptide(L)'
;GFVFTAKSGRPLMPNGVNSVLYNIVDAYNKTEVERAKKEHRKAELLPKFSAHVMRHTACTRMAECRMDVKVLQYIMGHAHIDVTMEVYNHIGELTRIENEIA
;
A
#
# COMPACT_ATOMS: atom_id res chain seq x y z
N GLY A 1 -11.80 -23.60 8.75
CA GLY A 1 -11.58 -22.52 9.74
C GLY A 1 -11.18 -21.25 9.01
N PHE A 2 -11.23 -20.09 9.68
CA PHE A 2 -10.74 -18.83 9.09
C PHE A 2 -9.20 -18.79 9.10
N VAL A 3 -8.59 -18.16 8.08
CA VAL A 3 -7.13 -18.03 7.97
C VAL A 3 -6.60 -16.96 8.94
N PHE A 4 -7.28 -15.82 9.03
CA PHE A 4 -6.90 -14.72 9.92
C PHE A 4 -7.84 -14.64 11.12
N THR A 5 -7.30 -14.98 12.29
CA THR A 5 -8.05 -14.97 13.56
C THR A 5 -7.35 -14.11 14.61
N ALA A 6 -8.15 -13.48 15.47
CA ALA A 6 -7.64 -12.87 16.68
C ALA A 6 -7.14 -13.95 17.67
N LYS A 7 -6.45 -13.53 18.73
CA LYS A 7 -5.96 -14.45 19.80
C LYS A 7 -7.08 -15.29 20.43
N SER A 8 -8.33 -14.83 20.35
CA SER A 8 -9.52 -15.55 20.82
C SER A 8 -10.02 -16.65 19.86
N GLY A 9 -9.36 -16.86 18.72
CA GLY A 9 -9.78 -17.80 17.68
C GLY A 9 -10.93 -17.31 16.79
N ARG A 10 -11.49 -16.12 17.08
CA ARG A 10 -12.54 -15.50 16.26
C ARG A 10 -11.95 -14.84 15.01
N PRO A 11 -12.72 -14.70 13.92
CA PRO A 11 -12.27 -14.01 12.70
C PRO A 11 -11.81 -12.58 13.00
N LEU A 12 -10.74 -12.15 12.33
CA LEU A 12 -10.26 -10.79 12.46
C LEU A 12 -11.21 -9.82 11.74
N MET A 13 -11.68 -8.80 12.46
CA MET A 13 -12.55 -7.77 11.89
C MET A 13 -11.74 -6.79 11.03
N PRO A 14 -12.29 -6.22 9.94
CA PRO A 14 -11.58 -5.26 9.08
C PRO A 14 -10.98 -4.07 9.84
N ASN A 15 -11.73 -3.49 10.78
CA ASN A 15 -11.23 -2.40 11.62
C ASN A 15 -10.06 -2.84 12.52
N GLY A 16 -10.06 -4.10 12.96
CA GLY A 16 -8.96 -4.66 13.73
C GLY A 16 -7.65 -4.71 12.93
N VAL A 17 -7.72 -4.99 11.62
CA VAL A 17 -6.55 -4.91 10.74
C VAL A 17 -5.98 -3.49 10.70
N ASN A 18 -6.84 -2.49 10.48
CA ASN A 18 -6.38 -1.08 10.43
C ASN A 18 -5.81 -0.62 11.77
N SER A 19 -6.41 -1.02 12.91
CA SER A 19 -5.85 -0.73 14.23
C SER A 19 -4.44 -1.33 14.41
N VAL A 20 -4.23 -2.56 13.93
CA VAL A 20 -2.89 -3.18 13.94
C VAL A 20 -1.91 -2.37 13.09
N LEU A 21 -2.30 -1.96 11.87
CA LEU A 21 -1.45 -1.14 11.00
C LEU A 21 -1.07 0.20 11.65
N TYR A 22 -2.03 0.89 12.27
CA TYR A 22 -1.74 2.15 12.96
C TYR A 22 -0.78 1.96 14.13
N ASN A 23 -0.96 0.90 14.92
CA ASN A 23 -0.03 0.58 16.01
C ASN A 23 1.38 0.27 15.50
N ILE A 24 1.50 -0.39 14.34
CA ILE A 24 2.80 -0.65 13.70
C ILE A 24 3.47 0.67 13.28
N VAL A 25 2.73 1.57 12.63
CA VAL A 25 3.22 2.89 12.21
C VAL A 25 3.69 3.70 13.42
N ASP A 26 2.89 3.76 14.48
CA ASP A 26 3.23 4.51 15.69
C ASP A 26 4.47 3.94 16.39
N ALA A 27 4.57 2.60 16.48
CA ALA A 27 5.74 1.93 17.05
C ALA A 27 7.01 2.21 16.24
N TYR A 28 6.93 2.07 14.91
CA TYR A 28 8.05 2.39 14.02
C TYR A 28 8.50 3.84 14.17
N ASN A 29 7.55 4.78 14.11
CA ASN A 29 7.83 6.22 14.18
C ASN A 29 8.48 6.60 15.50
N LYS A 30 8.04 6.00 16.62
CA LYS A 30 8.68 6.21 17.92
C LYS A 30 10.14 5.74 17.92
N THR A 31 10.41 4.55 17.40
CA THR A 31 11.78 4.01 17.32
C THR A 31 12.66 4.83 16.37
N GLU A 32 12.11 5.27 15.25
CA GLU A 32 12.82 6.03 14.24
C GLU A 32 13.23 7.42 14.74
N VAL A 33 12.37 8.11 15.50
CA VAL A 33 12.72 9.39 16.13
C VAL A 33 13.93 9.24 17.06
N GLU A 34 13.95 8.18 17.88
CA GLU A 34 15.06 7.95 18.81
C GLU A 34 16.35 7.54 18.09
N ARG A 35 16.24 6.77 17.00
CA ARG A 35 17.39 6.40 16.15
C ARG A 35 17.97 7.61 15.43
N ALA A 36 17.13 8.41 14.77
CA ALA A 36 17.54 9.58 14.03
C ALA A 36 18.26 10.62 14.90
N LYS A 37 17.81 10.80 16.16
CA LYS A 37 18.51 11.63 17.15
C LYS A 37 19.93 11.14 17.43
N LYS A 38 20.12 9.83 17.63
CA LYS A 38 21.44 9.22 17.89
C LYS A 38 22.37 9.31 16.68
N GLU A 39 21.80 9.21 15.48
CA GLU A 39 22.52 9.26 14.21
C GLU A 39 22.68 10.70 13.67
N HIS A 40 22.23 11.71 14.42
CA HIS A 40 22.25 13.13 14.02
C HIS A 40 21.67 13.40 12.62
N ARG A 41 20.62 12.66 12.25
CA ARG A 41 19.90 12.81 10.98
C ARG A 41 18.44 13.18 11.18
N LYS A 42 17.77 13.55 10.10
CA LYS A 42 16.33 13.77 10.10
C LYS A 42 15.60 12.42 10.20
N ALA A 43 14.54 12.38 11.00
CA ALA A 43 13.71 11.19 11.15
C ALA A 43 12.88 10.94 9.87
N GLU A 44 12.87 9.69 9.43
CA GLU A 44 12.14 9.19 8.26
C GLU A 44 10.87 8.46 8.71
N LEU A 45 9.83 9.24 8.99
CA LEU A 45 8.58 8.73 9.55
C LEU A 45 7.73 8.03 8.48
N LEU A 46 7.10 6.93 8.86
CA LEU A 46 6.05 6.31 8.07
C LEU A 46 4.76 7.13 8.17
N PRO A 47 4.09 7.41 7.03
CA PRO A 47 2.76 7.99 7.04
C PRO A 47 1.75 6.96 7.56
N LYS A 48 0.60 7.44 8.06
CA LYS A 48 -0.51 6.55 8.39
C LYS A 48 -1.11 5.99 7.11
N PHE A 49 -1.29 4.67 7.05
CA PHE A 49 -1.92 4.00 5.93
C PHE A 49 -2.87 2.90 6.41
N SER A 50 -3.84 2.55 5.57
CA SER A 50 -4.83 1.51 5.84
C SER A 50 -4.59 0.27 4.98
N ALA A 51 -5.31 -0.82 5.26
CA ALA A 51 -5.30 -2.01 4.41
C ALA A 51 -5.73 -1.70 2.96
N HIS A 52 -6.58 -0.68 2.76
CA HIS A 52 -6.98 -0.26 1.43
C HIS A 52 -5.83 0.38 0.65
N VAL A 53 -4.98 1.17 1.32
CA VAL A 53 -3.78 1.75 0.69
C VAL A 53 -2.84 0.64 0.23
N MET A 54 -2.66 -0.41 1.03
CA MET A 54 -1.85 -1.57 0.62
C MET A 54 -2.40 -2.24 -0.65
N ARG A 55 -3.73 -2.34 -0.78
CA ARG A 55 -4.38 -2.84 -2.00
C ARG A 55 -4.09 -1.94 -3.21
N HIS A 56 -4.13 -0.61 -3.04
CA HIS A 56 -3.73 0.31 -4.11
C HIS A 56 -2.25 0.17 -4.47
N THR A 57 -1.35 0.09 -3.50
CA THR A 57 0.08 -0.14 -3.74
C THR A 57 0.32 -1.43 -4.54
N ALA A 58 -0.37 -2.51 -4.19
CA ALA A 58 -0.28 -3.77 -4.93
C ALA A 58 -0.74 -3.61 -6.39
N CYS A 59 -1.84 -2.88 -6.63
CA CYS A 59 -2.33 -2.56 -7.98
C CYS A 59 -1.26 -1.81 -8.78
N THR A 60 -0.70 -0.73 -8.22
CA THR A 60 0.35 0.08 -8.85
C THR A 60 1.56 -0.77 -9.21
N ARG A 61 2.07 -1.58 -8.27
CA ARG A 61 3.24 -2.46 -8.52
C ARG A 61 2.98 -3.50 -9.62
N MET A 62 1.79 -4.08 -9.68
CA MET A 62 1.43 -5.02 -10.75
C MET A 62 1.33 -4.33 -12.11
N ALA A 63 0.81 -3.10 -12.15
CA ALA A 63 0.75 -2.29 -13.37
C ALA A 63 2.15 -1.83 -13.84
N GLU A 64 3.04 -1.44 -12.93
CA GLU A 64 4.46 -1.14 -13.22
C GLU A 64 5.17 -2.34 -13.87
N CYS A 65 4.84 -3.56 -13.44
CA CYS A 65 5.32 -4.80 -14.04
C CYS A 65 4.66 -5.14 -15.39
N ARG A 66 3.88 -4.24 -15.99
CA ARG A 66 3.18 -4.41 -17.27
C ARG A 66 2.26 -5.63 -17.31
N MET A 67 1.62 -5.94 -16.18
CA MET A 67 0.57 -6.96 -16.15
C MET A 67 -0.54 -6.59 -17.15
N ASP A 68 -1.26 -7.58 -17.69
CA ASP A 68 -2.43 -7.26 -18.50
C ASP A 68 -3.51 -6.58 -17.63
N VAL A 69 -4.15 -5.53 -18.16
CA VAL A 69 -5.12 -4.74 -17.40
C VAL A 69 -6.38 -5.53 -17.01
N LYS A 70 -6.81 -6.50 -17.83
CA LYS A 70 -7.96 -7.36 -17.52
C LYS A 70 -7.60 -8.38 -16.46
N VAL A 71 -6.38 -8.93 -16.53
CA VAL A 71 -5.85 -9.79 -15.46
C VAL A 71 -5.75 -9.02 -14.14
N LEU A 72 -5.22 -7.79 -14.18
CA LEU A 72 -5.14 -6.95 -12.99
C LEU A 72 -6.54 -6.63 -12.44
N GLN A 73 -7.49 -6.23 -13.29
CA GLN A 73 -8.88 -5.98 -12.89
C GLN A 73 -9.49 -7.20 -12.18
N TYR A 74 -9.26 -8.41 -12.71
CA TYR A 74 -9.74 -9.65 -12.13
C TYR A 74 -9.11 -9.92 -10.75
N ILE A 75 -7.79 -9.78 -10.62
CA ILE A 75 -7.07 -9.94 -9.34
C ILE A 75 -7.57 -8.93 -8.30
N MET A 76 -7.76 -7.67 -8.72
CA MET A 76 -8.27 -6.64 -7.84
C MET A 76 -9.73 -6.88 -7.47
N GLY A 77 -10.52 -7.55 -8.32
CA GLY A 77 -11.96 -7.72 -8.13
C GLY A 77 -12.74 -6.42 -8.33
N HIS A 78 -12.28 -5.54 -9.22
CA HIS A 78 -13.01 -4.31 -9.57
C HIS A 78 -14.17 -4.61 -10.51
N ALA A 79 -15.40 -4.26 -10.09
CA ALA A 79 -16.59 -4.38 -10.93
C ALA A 79 -16.48 -3.53 -12.20
N HIS A 80 -15.87 -2.34 -12.10
CA HIS A 80 -15.64 -1.43 -13.22
C HIS A 80 -14.14 -1.27 -13.48
N ILE A 81 -13.76 -1.20 -14.75
CA ILE A 81 -12.35 -1.12 -15.14
C ILE A 81 -11.73 0.25 -14.83
N ASP A 82 -12.55 1.28 -14.65
CA ASP A 82 -12.12 2.66 -14.46
C ASP A 82 -11.12 2.81 -13.30
N VAL A 83 -11.36 2.14 -12.17
CA VAL A 83 -10.46 2.16 -11.00
C VAL A 83 -9.08 1.56 -11.32
N THR A 84 -9.03 0.53 -12.17
CA THR A 84 -7.75 -0.05 -12.61
C THR A 84 -7.07 0.85 -13.65
N MET A 85 -7.85 1.46 -14.54
CA MET A 85 -7.33 2.38 -15.57
C MET A 85 -6.77 3.67 -15.00
N GLU A 86 -7.33 4.20 -13.90
CA GLU A 86 -6.76 5.36 -13.20
C GLU A 86 -5.29 5.12 -12.80
N VAL A 87 -4.99 3.92 -12.30
CA VAL A 87 -3.62 3.52 -11.92
C VAL A 87 -2.72 3.41 -13.16
N TYR A 88 -3.20 2.79 -14.24
CA TYR A 88 -2.43 2.67 -15.48
C TYR A 88 -2.17 4.02 -16.15
N ASN A 89 -3.16 4.89 -16.20
CA ASN A 89 -3.02 6.23 -16.79
C ASN A 89 -1.97 7.04 -16.02
N HIS A 90 -1.99 6.99 -14.69
CA HIS A 90 -0.99 7.64 -13.87
C HIS A 90 0.44 7.14 -14.16
N ILE A 91 0.64 5.82 -14.30
CA ILE A 91 1.95 5.24 -14.64
C ILE A 91 2.35 5.58 -16.09
N GLY A 92 1.41 5.52 -17.02
CA GLY A 92 1.61 5.85 -18.43
C GLY A 92 2.04 7.31 -18.62
N GLU A 93 1.46 8.24 -17.85
CA GLU A 93 1.87 9.65 -17.84
C GLU A 93 3.29 9.84 -17.29
N LEU A 94 3.63 9.20 -16.17
CA LEU A 94 4.98 9.25 -15.59
C LEU A 94 6.04 8.73 -16.56
N THR A 95 5.81 7.56 -17.15
CA THR A 95 6.74 6.96 -18.12
C THR A 95 6.90 7.80 -19.38
N ARG A 96 5.86 8.51 -19.83
CA ARG A 96 5.96 9.45 -20.96
C ARG A 96 6.80 10.68 -20.61
N ILE A 97 6.56 11.28 -19.45
CA ILE A 97 7.32 12.45 -18.97
C ILE A 97 8.80 12.10 -18.81
N GLU A 98 9.12 10.94 -18.23
CA GLU A 98 10.51 10.47 -18.09
C GLU A 98 11.22 10.30 -19.43
N ASN A 99 10.52 9.79 -20.45
CA ASN A 99 11.10 9.61 -21.79
C ASN A 99 11.26 10.93 -22.59
N GLU A 100 10.50 11.97 -22.26
CA GLU A 100 10.60 13.29 -22.92
C GLU A 100 11.63 14.23 -22.26
N ILE A 101 12.03 13.95 -21.01
CA ILE A 101 13.03 14.73 -20.25
C ILE A 101 14.44 14.11 -20.36
N ALA A 102 14.56 12.86 -20.78
CA ALA A 102 15.82 12.15 -21.02
C ALA A 102 16.47 12.51 -22.37
#